data_AF-A0AAE0AYI7-F1
#
_entry.id   AF-A0AAE0AYI7-F1
#
_cell.length_a   1.000
_cell.length_b   1.000
_cell.length_c   1.000
_cell.angle_alpha   90.00
_cell.angle_beta   90.00
_cell.angle_gamma   90.00
#
_symmetry.space_group_name_H-M   'P 1'
#
loop_
_entity.id
_entity.type
_entity.pdbx_description
1 polymer ?
#
loop_
_entity_poly.entity_id
_entity_poly.type
_entity_poly.pdbx_seq_one_letter_code
_entity_poly.pdbx_strand_id
1 'polypeptide(L)'
;MDGNINTCGCTCIRKADNGDCEEEKCGFEYSSLSQASSCSIPKPPSWAPLLQIPYAEFRSAKTDSNTFPDLPDASRRSEGTCPVTVLFTGNNESLGNALAKNMFPETLSIDKDDVMGSLATNLIGTDELTSTVNFIDPALASPSPLYSVQSRCTENPVTPIRIKVAPVAMKKVILCVEGLSLWRNSSSEINDEIYKGYQDRNSKGEINEILAAYDFQNSDMKHFNVNVWYNSSYTEDDGRSAISLSRVPRSLNLVVA
;
A
#
# COMPACT_ATOMS: atom_id res chain seq x y z
N MET A 1 16.69 27.56 -10.02
CA MET A 1 17.11 27.68 -8.62
C MET A 1 15.98 27.11 -7.80
N ASP A 2 16.10 25.86 -7.36
CA ASP A 2 15.13 25.31 -6.42
C ASP A 2 15.21 26.13 -5.14
N GLY A 3 14.10 26.73 -4.75
CA GLY A 3 14.00 27.49 -3.50
C GLY A 3 14.28 26.61 -2.29
N ASN A 4 14.38 27.23 -1.12
CA ASN A 4 14.56 26.51 0.14
C ASN A 4 13.43 25.48 0.31
N ILE A 5 13.80 24.20 0.40
CA ILE A 5 12.87 23.06 0.51
C ILE A 5 12.10 23.05 1.85
N ASN A 6 12.62 23.74 2.86
CA ASN A 6 12.06 23.81 4.21
C ASN A 6 11.04 24.95 4.37
N THR A 7 10.66 25.61 3.28
CA THR A 7 9.69 26.70 3.28
C THR A 7 8.64 26.47 2.22
N CYS A 8 7.39 26.78 2.55
CA CYS A 8 6.31 26.77 1.59
C CYS A 8 6.63 27.75 0.44
N GLY A 9 6.35 27.34 -0.80
CA GLY A 9 6.53 28.19 -1.96
C GLY A 9 5.58 29.37 -1.94
N CYS A 10 6.06 30.49 -2.47
CA CYS A 10 5.34 31.75 -2.48
C CYS A 10 5.39 32.38 -3.86
N THR A 11 4.36 33.13 -4.21
CA THR A 11 4.32 33.94 -5.42
C THR A 11 3.97 35.38 -5.11
N CYS A 12 4.54 36.29 -5.88
CA CYS A 12 4.21 37.69 -5.78
C CYS A 12 2.91 37.99 -6.51
N ILE A 13 1.88 38.39 -5.77
CA ILE A 13 0.56 38.72 -6.35
C ILE A 13 0.40 40.22 -6.62
N ARG A 14 1.24 41.07 -6.02
CA ARG A 14 1.27 42.52 -6.28
C ARG A 14 2.70 43.05 -6.27
N LYS A 15 3.10 43.74 -7.34
CA LYS A 15 4.40 44.39 -7.46
C LYS A 15 4.26 45.92 -7.40
N ALA A 16 5.22 46.57 -6.78
CA ALA A 16 5.40 48.01 -6.83
C ALA A 16 5.86 48.47 -8.23
N ASP A 17 5.74 49.77 -8.50
CA ASP A 17 6.23 50.40 -9.74
C ASP A 17 7.74 50.23 -9.94
N ASN A 18 8.50 50.03 -8.85
CA ASN A 18 9.95 49.77 -8.88
C ASN A 18 10.30 48.28 -9.13
N GLY A 19 9.29 47.40 -9.22
CA GLY A 19 9.45 45.97 -9.45
C GLY A 19 9.51 45.10 -8.19
N ASP A 20 9.55 45.69 -6.99
CA ASP A 20 9.58 44.96 -5.71
C ASP A 20 8.23 44.28 -5.44
N CYS A 21 8.25 43.17 -4.72
CA CYS A 21 7.01 42.51 -4.31
C CYS A 21 6.40 43.21 -3.10
N GLU A 22 5.20 43.78 -3.25
CA GLU A 22 4.47 44.42 -2.14
C GLU A 22 3.52 43.47 -1.44
N GLU A 23 3.06 42.43 -2.13
CA GLU A 23 2.16 41.43 -1.57
C GLU A 23 2.53 40.04 -2.09
N GLU A 24 2.95 39.21 -1.14
CA GLU A 24 3.31 37.82 -1.38
C GLU A 24 2.22 36.91 -0.82
N LYS A 25 1.90 35.86 -1.57
CA LYS A 25 1.02 34.79 -1.12
C LYS A 25 1.77 33.47 -1.15
N CYS A 26 1.86 32.83 0.01
CA CYS A 26 2.46 31.51 0.17
C CYS A 26 1.38 30.44 0.25
N GLY A 27 1.64 29.28 -0.32
CA GLY A 27 0.66 28.21 -0.38
C GLY A 27 1.17 26.99 -1.09
N PHE A 28 0.52 25.86 -0.85
CA PHE A 28 0.78 24.62 -1.56
C PHE A 28 0.73 24.85 -3.08
N GLU A 29 -0.19 25.69 -3.54
CA GLU A 29 -0.37 26.02 -4.96
C GLU A 29 0.79 26.80 -5.61
N TYR A 30 1.69 27.35 -4.80
CA TYR A 30 2.87 28.07 -5.27
C TYR A 30 4.17 27.30 -4.96
N SER A 31 4.04 26.04 -4.54
CA SER A 31 5.14 25.19 -4.09
C SER A 31 5.52 24.14 -5.11
N SER A 32 6.81 23.81 -5.17
CA SER A 32 7.26 22.54 -5.75
C SER A 32 6.80 21.35 -4.89
N LEU A 33 6.90 20.11 -5.41
CA LEU A 33 6.63 18.89 -4.62
C LEU A 33 7.47 18.82 -3.34
N SER A 34 8.72 19.27 -3.38
CA SER A 34 9.59 19.29 -2.21
C SER A 34 9.16 20.34 -1.19
N GLN A 35 8.83 21.56 -1.62
CA GLN A 35 8.36 22.65 -0.75
C GLN A 35 6.96 22.39 -0.16
N ALA A 36 6.10 21.68 -0.90
CA ALA A 36 4.73 21.39 -0.51
C ALA A 36 4.63 20.63 0.83
N SER A 37 5.65 19.83 1.17
CA SER A 37 5.77 19.15 2.46
C SER A 37 5.84 20.10 3.66
N SER A 38 6.30 21.33 3.45
CA SER A 38 6.45 22.37 4.49
C SER A 38 5.24 23.32 4.57
N CYS A 39 4.21 23.13 3.72
CA CYS A 39 3.04 23.98 3.68
C CYS A 39 1.95 23.49 4.66
N SER A 40 1.22 24.42 5.25
CA SER A 40 -0.05 24.09 5.90
C SER A 40 -1.07 23.64 4.85
N ILE A 41 -1.70 22.49 5.07
CA ILE A 41 -2.75 21.96 4.19
C ILE A 41 -4.08 21.99 4.98
N PRO A 42 -4.83 23.10 4.94
CA PRO A 42 -6.04 23.28 5.77
C PRO A 42 -7.18 22.34 5.39
N LYS A 43 -7.18 21.82 4.16
CA LYS A 43 -8.13 20.82 3.66
C LYS A 43 -7.36 19.73 2.93
N PRO A 44 -6.84 18.71 3.65
CA PRO A 44 -6.08 17.63 3.03
C PRO A 44 -6.94 16.83 2.05
N PRO A 45 -6.36 16.32 0.95
CA PRO A 45 -7.07 15.42 0.06
C PRO A 45 -7.51 14.15 0.79
N SER A 46 -8.67 13.62 0.44
CA SER A 46 -9.08 12.29 0.89
C SER A 46 -8.33 11.23 0.08
N TRP A 47 -7.20 10.77 0.62
CA TRP A 47 -6.40 9.71 -0.01
C TRP A 47 -7.13 8.37 0.02
N ALA A 48 -7.05 7.62 -1.08
CA ALA A 48 -7.53 6.24 -1.11
C ALA A 48 -6.69 5.37 -0.16
N PRO A 49 -7.31 4.43 0.57
CA PRO A 49 -6.56 3.48 1.39
C PRO A 49 -5.79 2.53 0.47
N LEU A 50 -4.48 2.39 0.71
CA LEU A 50 -3.59 1.49 -0.03
C LEU A 50 -3.12 0.36 0.88
N LEU A 51 -2.84 -0.82 0.32
CA LEU A 51 -2.09 -1.88 1.01
C LEU A 51 -0.58 -1.60 1.01
N GLN A 52 0.12 -2.09 2.03
CA GLN A 52 1.58 -2.21 1.99
C GLN A 52 1.94 -3.51 1.25
N ILE A 53 2.48 -3.39 0.05
CA ILE A 53 2.88 -4.51 -0.79
C ILE A 53 4.32 -4.88 -0.45
N PRO A 54 4.60 -6.15 -0.14
CA PRO A 54 5.97 -6.61 0.00
C PRO A 54 6.79 -6.40 -1.28
N TYR A 55 8.04 -5.95 -1.11
CA TYR A 55 9.02 -5.93 -2.18
C TYR A 55 9.15 -7.32 -2.82
N ALA A 56 9.38 -7.37 -4.13
CA ALA A 56 9.32 -8.62 -4.90
C ALA A 56 10.30 -9.68 -4.39
N GLU A 57 11.48 -9.25 -3.95
CA GLU A 57 12.55 -10.07 -3.36
C GLU A 57 12.20 -10.65 -1.98
N PHE A 58 11.19 -10.11 -1.29
CA PHE A 58 10.79 -10.51 0.05
C PHE A 58 9.46 -11.26 0.11
N ARG A 59 8.69 -11.30 -0.98
CA ARG A 59 7.39 -11.99 -1.06
C ARG A 59 7.50 -13.46 -0.69
N SER A 60 6.62 -13.95 0.20
CA SER A 60 6.62 -15.33 0.69
C SER A 60 6.75 -16.36 -0.44
N ALA A 61 7.70 -17.26 -0.28
CA ALA A 61 8.01 -18.32 -1.22
C ALA A 61 8.56 -19.53 -0.46
N LYS A 62 8.57 -20.68 -1.10
CA LYS A 62 9.12 -21.90 -0.55
C LYS A 62 10.64 -21.75 -0.42
N THR A 63 11.14 -21.84 0.81
CA THR A 63 12.57 -21.86 1.13
C THR A 63 12.86 -23.02 2.09
N ASP A 64 14.14 -23.25 2.41
CA ASP A 64 14.51 -24.26 3.40
C ASP A 64 13.95 -23.94 4.80
N SER A 65 13.72 -22.65 5.10
CA SER A 65 13.17 -22.19 6.37
C SER A 65 11.64 -22.10 6.35
N ASN A 66 11.04 -21.96 5.17
CA ASN A 66 9.60 -21.87 4.96
C ASN A 66 9.11 -22.95 3.98
N THR A 67 8.69 -24.10 4.53
CA THR A 67 8.41 -25.32 3.75
C THR A 67 6.93 -25.55 3.45
N PHE A 68 6.07 -24.53 3.62
CA PHE A 68 4.64 -24.67 3.28
C PHE A 68 4.50 -25.03 1.79
N PRO A 69 3.78 -26.14 1.47
CA PRO A 69 3.87 -26.78 0.15
C PRO A 69 3.20 -25.97 -0.95
N ASP A 70 2.25 -25.11 -0.60
CA ASP A 70 1.43 -24.27 -1.48
C ASP A 70 2.04 -22.89 -1.77
N LEU A 71 3.21 -22.58 -1.20
CA LEU A 71 3.98 -21.39 -1.54
C LEU A 71 4.65 -21.50 -2.92
N PRO A 72 4.81 -20.36 -3.63
CA PRO A 72 5.51 -20.32 -4.91
C PRO A 72 6.99 -20.65 -4.74
N ASP A 73 7.65 -21.01 -5.84
CA ASP A 73 9.10 -21.24 -5.85
C ASP A 73 9.87 -19.93 -5.63
N ALA A 74 10.93 -19.95 -4.82
CA ALA A 74 11.76 -18.79 -4.52
C ALA A 74 12.43 -18.15 -5.74
N SER A 75 12.67 -18.91 -6.82
CA SER A 75 13.19 -18.39 -8.11
C SER A 75 12.32 -17.26 -8.69
N ARG A 76 11.01 -17.27 -8.42
CA ARG A 76 10.08 -16.23 -8.89
C ARG A 76 10.35 -14.84 -8.28
N ARG A 77 11.06 -14.77 -7.15
CA ARG A 77 11.48 -13.50 -6.55
C ARG A 77 12.46 -12.76 -7.45
N SER A 78 13.50 -13.45 -7.91
CA SER A 78 14.51 -12.89 -8.80
C SER A 78 13.96 -12.53 -10.18
N GLU A 79 12.89 -13.21 -10.61
CA GLU A 79 12.19 -12.91 -11.87
C GLU A 79 11.18 -11.75 -11.74
N GLY A 80 10.87 -11.31 -10.51
CA GLY A 80 9.83 -10.30 -10.25
C GLY A 80 8.39 -10.80 -10.47
N THR A 81 8.20 -12.11 -10.61
CA THR A 81 6.91 -12.75 -10.94
C THR A 81 6.24 -13.41 -9.72
N CYS A 82 6.86 -13.30 -8.53
CA CYS A 82 6.32 -13.89 -7.31
C CYS A 82 4.99 -13.21 -6.92
N PRO A 83 3.90 -13.95 -6.70
CA PRO A 83 2.64 -13.37 -6.22
C PRO A 83 2.80 -12.80 -4.80
N VAL A 84 1.88 -11.93 -4.41
CA VAL A 84 1.72 -11.52 -3.01
C VAL A 84 0.82 -12.54 -2.30
N THR A 85 1.28 -13.08 -1.18
CA THR A 85 0.54 -14.10 -0.44
C THR A 85 -0.39 -13.47 0.60
N VAL A 86 -1.65 -13.92 0.65
CA VAL A 86 -2.60 -13.61 1.72
C VAL A 86 -3.06 -14.90 2.36
N LEU A 87 -2.90 -14.99 3.68
CA LEU A 87 -3.32 -16.15 4.44
C LEU A 87 -4.72 -15.94 4.99
N PHE A 88 -5.52 -17.00 5.09
CA PHE A 88 -6.81 -16.92 5.75
C PHE A 88 -7.20 -18.21 6.47
N THR A 89 -8.02 -18.07 7.51
CA THR A 89 -8.56 -19.16 8.31
C THR A 89 -9.94 -18.80 8.88
N GLY A 90 -10.57 -19.73 9.59
CA GLY A 90 -11.84 -19.53 10.27
C GLY A 90 -12.54 -20.87 10.56
N ASN A 91 -13.71 -20.82 11.19
CA ASN A 91 -14.47 -22.02 11.54
C ASN A 91 -15.12 -22.71 10.32
N ASN A 92 -15.21 -22.02 9.18
CA ASN A 92 -15.81 -22.54 7.95
C ASN A 92 -14.92 -22.22 6.75
N GLU A 93 -14.20 -23.24 6.27
CA GLU A 93 -13.29 -23.14 5.13
C GLU A 93 -14.01 -22.76 3.83
N SER A 94 -15.23 -23.25 3.60
CA SER A 94 -16.00 -22.88 2.40
C SER A 94 -16.37 -21.41 2.40
N LEU A 95 -16.77 -20.86 3.56
CA LEU A 95 -17.03 -19.43 3.72
C LEU A 95 -15.75 -18.62 3.54
N GLY A 96 -14.66 -19.00 4.21
CA GLY A 96 -13.37 -18.31 4.09
C GLY A 96 -12.86 -18.25 2.65
N ASN A 97 -12.96 -19.36 1.91
CA ASN A 97 -12.61 -19.42 0.49
C ASN A 97 -13.51 -18.52 -0.37
N ALA A 98 -14.81 -18.45 -0.07
CA ALA A 98 -15.72 -17.55 -0.79
C ALA A 98 -15.38 -16.08 -0.55
N LEU A 99 -15.07 -15.70 0.70
CA LEU A 99 -14.64 -14.35 1.05
C LEU A 99 -13.30 -14.00 0.39
N ALA A 100 -12.31 -14.90 0.45
CA ALA A 100 -11.00 -14.70 -0.16
C ALA A 100 -11.08 -14.50 -1.68
N LYS A 101 -11.95 -15.26 -2.37
CA LYS A 101 -12.21 -15.05 -3.81
C LYS A 101 -12.74 -13.66 -4.12
N ASN A 102 -13.56 -13.09 -3.24
CA ASN A 102 -14.10 -11.73 -3.42
C ASN A 102 -13.06 -10.63 -3.09
N MET A 103 -12.02 -10.94 -2.32
CA MET A 103 -10.96 -9.97 -2.00
C MET A 103 -10.17 -9.56 -3.25
N PHE A 104 -9.94 -10.49 -4.19
CA PHE A 104 -9.08 -10.28 -5.36
C PHE A 104 -9.90 -10.19 -6.65
N PRO A 105 -10.23 -8.97 -7.12
CA PRO A 105 -10.93 -8.81 -8.37
C PRO A 105 -10.10 -9.30 -9.55
N GLU A 106 -10.75 -9.74 -10.63
CA GLU A 106 -10.07 -10.15 -11.87
C GLU A 106 -9.67 -8.96 -12.75
N THR A 107 -10.26 -7.78 -12.53
CA THR A 107 -10.07 -6.62 -13.41
C THR A 107 -9.90 -5.35 -12.61
N LEU A 108 -9.00 -4.49 -13.10
CA LEU A 108 -8.86 -3.11 -12.66
C LEU A 108 -9.82 -2.20 -13.43
N SER A 109 -10.60 -1.37 -12.72
CA SER A 109 -11.43 -0.32 -13.32
C SER A 109 -11.02 1.05 -12.80
N ILE A 110 -10.55 1.93 -13.68
CA ILE A 110 -10.15 3.30 -13.33
C ILE A 110 -11.01 4.31 -14.10
N ASP A 111 -11.79 5.08 -13.35
CA ASP A 111 -12.36 6.33 -13.82
C ASP A 111 -11.26 7.42 -13.79
N LYS A 112 -11.03 8.06 -14.94
CA LYS A 112 -10.03 9.14 -15.07
C LYS A 112 -10.53 10.47 -14.48
N ASP A 113 -11.85 10.62 -14.33
CA ASP A 113 -12.47 11.79 -13.73
C ASP A 113 -12.55 11.65 -12.20
N ASP A 114 -12.65 10.42 -11.68
CA ASP A 114 -12.56 10.09 -10.24
C ASP A 114 -11.49 9.02 -9.94
N VAL A 115 -10.22 9.44 -10.08
CA VAL A 115 -9.08 8.54 -9.84
C VAL A 115 -9.03 8.10 -8.38
N MET A 116 -9.25 9.01 -7.41
CA MET A 116 -9.16 8.65 -5.98
C MET A 116 -10.29 7.70 -5.56
N GLY A 117 -11.52 7.94 -6.00
CA GLY A 117 -12.63 7.01 -5.78
C GLY A 117 -12.34 5.65 -6.39
N SER A 118 -11.81 5.62 -7.62
CA SER A 118 -11.41 4.37 -8.27
C SER A 118 -10.33 3.62 -7.50
N LEU A 119 -9.29 4.30 -7.02
CA LEU A 119 -8.25 3.65 -6.20
C LEU A 119 -8.83 3.10 -4.89
N ALA A 120 -9.84 3.76 -4.31
CA ALA A 120 -10.49 3.32 -3.08
C ALA A 120 -11.41 2.11 -3.28
N THR A 121 -12.01 1.93 -4.47
CA THR A 121 -12.88 0.78 -4.79
C THR A 121 -12.11 -0.42 -5.34
N ASN A 122 -10.90 -0.24 -5.85
CA ASN A 122 -10.06 -1.33 -6.35
C ASN A 122 -9.05 -1.80 -5.30
N LEU A 123 -8.56 -3.04 -5.42
CA LEU A 123 -7.53 -3.57 -4.55
C LEU A 123 -6.14 -3.04 -4.95
N ILE A 124 -5.81 -1.84 -4.45
CA ILE A 124 -4.55 -1.16 -4.75
C ILE A 124 -3.61 -1.19 -3.54
N GLY A 125 -2.32 -1.36 -3.81
CA GLY A 125 -1.25 -1.23 -2.84
C GLY A 125 0.00 -0.59 -3.42
N THR A 126 1.02 -0.46 -2.58
CA THR A 126 2.31 0.14 -2.90
C THR A 126 3.40 -0.50 -2.04
N ASP A 127 4.61 -0.62 -2.59
CA ASP A 127 5.83 -1.00 -1.86
C ASP A 127 6.50 0.22 -1.21
N GLU A 128 5.99 1.43 -1.42
CA GLU A 128 6.52 2.65 -0.82
C GLU A 128 6.19 2.71 0.68
N LEU A 129 7.20 3.03 1.47
CA LEU A 129 7.04 3.25 2.91
C LEU A 129 6.22 4.50 3.18
N THR A 130 5.42 4.46 4.24
CA THR A 130 4.74 5.65 4.75
C THR A 130 5.71 6.56 5.49
N SER A 131 5.32 7.83 5.65
CA SER A 131 6.06 8.77 6.50
C SER A 131 5.40 8.89 7.89
N THR A 132 5.96 9.72 8.75
CA THR A 132 5.41 10.06 10.07
C THR A 132 4.10 10.85 9.96
N VAL A 133 3.85 11.48 8.81
CA VAL A 133 2.59 12.12 8.42
C VAL A 133 2.28 11.82 6.94
N ASN A 134 0.99 11.73 6.59
CA ASN A 134 0.55 11.44 5.21
C ASN A 134 -0.31 12.58 4.63
N PHE A 135 0.04 13.85 4.89
CA PHE A 135 -0.63 14.97 4.19
C PHE A 135 -0.45 14.89 2.68
N ILE A 136 0.73 14.46 2.25
CA ILE A 136 1.02 13.95 0.92
C ILE A 136 1.49 12.51 1.11
N ASP A 137 0.72 11.54 0.63
CA ASP A 137 1.10 10.13 0.76
C ASP A 137 2.35 9.85 -0.11
N PRO A 138 3.47 9.36 0.46
CA PRO A 138 4.68 9.03 -0.30
C PRO A 138 4.42 8.12 -1.49
N ALA A 139 3.47 7.18 -1.36
CA ALA A 139 3.10 6.26 -2.42
C ALA A 139 2.49 6.94 -3.64
N LEU A 140 2.02 8.18 -3.52
CA LEU A 140 1.45 8.97 -4.61
C LEU A 140 2.45 10.00 -5.15
N ALA A 141 3.36 10.48 -4.30
CA ALA A 141 4.37 11.47 -4.66
C ALA A 141 5.66 10.88 -5.25
N SER A 142 6.03 9.65 -4.87
CA SER A 142 7.23 8.97 -5.38
C SER A 142 7.10 8.58 -6.86
N PRO A 143 8.18 8.21 -7.57
CA PRO A 143 8.08 7.64 -8.91
C PRO A 143 7.64 6.16 -8.90
N SER A 144 7.62 5.49 -7.74
CA SER A 144 7.30 4.06 -7.59
C SER A 144 5.89 3.74 -8.10
N PRO A 145 5.66 2.55 -8.67
CA PRO A 145 4.34 2.18 -9.16
C PRO A 145 3.34 1.96 -8.02
N LEU A 146 2.06 2.00 -8.38
CA LEU A 146 1.01 1.36 -7.59
C LEU A 146 0.78 -0.05 -8.14
N TYR A 147 0.31 -0.95 -7.29
CA TYR A 147 0.01 -2.33 -7.67
C TYR A 147 -1.49 -2.59 -7.52
N SER A 148 -2.13 -3.05 -8.59
CA SER A 148 -3.43 -3.69 -8.52
C SER A 148 -3.22 -5.16 -8.19
N VAL A 149 -3.71 -5.59 -7.03
CA VAL A 149 -3.65 -7.01 -6.65
C VAL A 149 -4.87 -7.71 -7.24
N GLN A 150 -4.63 -8.72 -8.09
CA GLN A 150 -5.67 -9.43 -8.84
C GLN A 150 -5.47 -10.94 -8.70
N SER A 151 -6.53 -11.72 -8.89
CA SER A 151 -6.42 -13.20 -8.82
C SER A 151 -5.50 -13.77 -9.90
N ARG A 152 -5.42 -13.09 -11.06
CA ARG A 152 -4.51 -13.38 -12.17
C ARG A 152 -4.15 -12.08 -12.88
N CYS A 153 -2.91 -11.97 -13.33
CA CYS A 153 -2.52 -10.88 -14.19
C CYS A 153 -2.62 -11.32 -15.66
N THR A 154 -3.49 -10.67 -16.43
CA THR A 154 -3.35 -10.67 -17.91
C THR A 154 -2.20 -9.74 -18.30
N GLU A 155 -1.66 -9.85 -19.53
CA GLU A 155 -0.51 -9.05 -20.03
C GLU A 155 -0.40 -7.69 -19.34
N ASN A 156 0.66 -7.49 -18.52
CA ASN A 156 0.82 -6.38 -17.58
C ASN A 156 0.49 -5.02 -18.22
N PRO A 157 -0.76 -4.53 -18.17
CA PRO A 157 -1.11 -3.31 -18.85
C PRO A 157 -0.71 -2.21 -17.90
N VAL A 158 0.40 -1.55 -18.22
CA VAL A 158 0.81 -0.31 -17.56
C VAL A 158 -0.33 0.68 -17.77
N THR A 159 -1.11 0.94 -16.71
CA THR A 159 -2.21 1.90 -16.75
C THR A 159 -1.71 3.24 -16.20
N PRO A 160 -1.44 4.24 -17.05
CA PRO A 160 -1.01 5.55 -16.57
C PRO A 160 -2.21 6.32 -16.01
N ILE A 161 -2.08 6.78 -14.78
CA ILE A 161 -3.05 7.65 -14.12
C ILE A 161 -2.41 9.00 -13.78
N ARG A 162 -3.25 10.02 -13.65
CA ARG A 162 -2.85 11.35 -13.20
C ARG A 162 -3.61 11.71 -11.95
N ILE A 163 -2.89 11.89 -10.86
CA ILE A 163 -3.44 12.29 -9.57
C ILE A 163 -3.21 13.80 -9.44
N LYS A 164 -4.31 14.55 -9.27
CA LYS A 164 -4.25 16.01 -9.12
C LYS A 164 -4.33 16.37 -7.66
N VAL A 165 -3.33 17.10 -7.17
CA VAL A 165 -3.24 17.58 -5.79
C VAL A 165 -2.87 19.05 -5.90
N ALA A 166 -3.88 19.91 -5.76
CA ALA A 166 -3.80 21.34 -6.08
C ALA A 166 -3.18 21.56 -7.49
N PRO A 167 -2.28 22.53 -7.81
CA PRO A 167 -1.83 22.71 -9.20
C PRO A 167 -0.83 21.62 -9.64
N VAL A 168 -0.44 20.71 -8.75
CA VAL A 168 0.50 19.64 -9.07
C VAL A 168 -0.25 18.42 -9.55
N ALA A 169 0.17 17.90 -10.71
CA ALA A 169 -0.30 16.63 -11.24
C ALA A 169 0.82 15.58 -11.12
N MET A 170 0.60 14.56 -10.29
CA MET A 170 1.49 13.42 -10.12
C MET A 170 1.12 12.36 -11.16
N LYS A 171 2.12 11.82 -11.85
CA LYS A 171 1.93 10.71 -12.80
C LYS A 171 2.25 9.41 -12.07
N LYS A 172 1.34 8.44 -12.15
CA LYS A 172 1.56 7.10 -11.61
C LYS A 172 1.26 6.05 -12.66
N VAL A 173 1.95 4.93 -12.54
CA VAL A 173 1.67 3.71 -13.26
C VAL A 173 1.07 2.73 -12.29
N ILE A 174 0.02 2.03 -12.72
CA ILE A 174 -0.51 0.88 -12.01
C ILE A 174 -0.01 -0.38 -12.73
N LEU A 175 0.68 -1.24 -11.97
CA LEU A 175 1.11 -2.57 -12.39
C LEU A 175 0.17 -3.63 -11.79
N CYS A 176 0.05 -4.78 -12.45
CA CYS A 176 -0.65 -5.91 -11.86
C CYS A 176 0.31 -6.75 -11.00
N VAL A 177 -0.20 -7.25 -9.87
CA VAL A 177 0.46 -8.31 -9.09
C VAL A 177 -0.55 -9.38 -8.74
N GLU A 178 -0.18 -10.64 -8.89
CA GLU A 178 -1.06 -11.75 -8.54
C GLU A 178 -1.21 -11.87 -7.02
N GLY A 179 -2.44 -11.97 -6.54
CA GLY A 179 -2.79 -12.27 -5.16
C GLY A 179 -3.00 -13.77 -4.97
N LEU A 180 -2.13 -14.41 -4.20
CA LEU A 180 -2.22 -15.81 -3.84
C LEU A 180 -2.94 -15.96 -2.50
N SER A 181 -4.18 -16.42 -2.52
CA SER A 181 -4.95 -16.70 -1.30
C SER A 181 -4.67 -18.13 -0.81
N LEU A 182 -4.18 -18.30 0.42
CA LEU A 182 -3.91 -19.62 1.00
C LEU A 182 -4.67 -19.85 2.32
N TRP A 183 -5.33 -21.00 2.43
CA TRP A 183 -6.01 -21.43 3.65
C TRP A 183 -5.03 -22.03 4.66
N ARG A 184 -5.24 -21.74 5.94
CA ARG A 184 -4.58 -22.39 7.07
C ARG A 184 -5.62 -22.95 8.04
N ASN A 185 -5.32 -24.06 8.70
CA ASN A 185 -6.32 -24.74 9.55
C ASN A 185 -6.60 -23.98 10.84
N SER A 186 -5.73 -23.05 11.22
CA SER A 186 -5.89 -22.25 12.43
C SER A 186 -5.10 -20.95 12.40
N SER A 187 -5.48 -20.01 13.27
CA SER A 187 -4.72 -18.78 13.51
C SER A 187 -3.31 -19.06 14.04
N SER A 188 -3.10 -20.20 14.69
CA SER A 188 -1.77 -20.63 15.14
C SER A 188 -0.86 -21.00 13.96
N GLU A 189 -1.39 -21.63 12.91
CA GLU A 189 -0.61 -21.93 11.69
C GLU A 189 -0.28 -20.63 10.93
N ILE A 190 -1.23 -19.69 10.84
CA ILE A 190 -0.97 -18.34 10.30
C ILE A 190 0.18 -17.68 11.08
N ASN A 191 0.10 -17.67 12.41
CA ASN A 191 1.11 -17.04 13.24
C ASN A 191 2.48 -17.72 13.11
N ASP A 192 2.52 -19.05 13.01
CA ASP A 192 3.75 -19.81 12.78
C ASP A 192 4.40 -19.46 11.42
N GLU A 193 3.61 -19.36 10.34
CA GLU A 193 4.13 -18.97 9.03
C GLU A 193 4.65 -17.54 9.01
N ILE A 194 3.89 -16.58 9.57
CA ILE A 194 4.33 -15.18 9.71
C ILE A 194 5.63 -15.10 10.49
N TYR A 195 5.71 -15.81 11.62
CA TYR A 195 6.87 -15.79 12.49
C TYR A 195 8.11 -16.38 11.82
N LYS A 196 7.97 -17.48 11.07
CA LYS A 196 9.07 -18.05 10.27
C LYS A 196 9.53 -17.11 9.16
N GLY A 197 8.63 -16.31 8.62
CA GLY A 197 8.96 -15.33 7.59
C GLY A 197 9.69 -14.08 8.09
N TYR A 198 9.76 -13.85 9.40
CA TYR A 198 10.46 -12.73 9.99
C TYR A 198 11.96 -13.02 10.13
N GLN A 199 12.80 -12.11 9.62
CA GLN A 199 14.26 -12.31 9.50
C GLN A 199 14.95 -12.70 10.81
N ASP A 200 14.55 -12.13 11.95
CA ASP A 200 15.22 -12.39 13.25
C ASP A 200 14.79 -13.72 13.88
N ARG A 201 13.91 -14.48 13.21
CA ARG A 201 13.24 -15.66 13.75
C ARG A 201 13.41 -16.91 12.92
N ASN A 202 14.03 -16.82 11.74
CA ASN A 202 14.57 -17.98 11.05
C ASN A 202 16.11 -18.00 11.11
N SER A 203 16.69 -19.19 11.11
CA SER A 203 18.13 -19.42 11.28
C SER A 203 18.99 -18.87 10.13
N LYS A 204 18.36 -18.46 9.02
CA LYS A 204 19.03 -17.98 7.81
C LYS A 204 18.94 -16.47 7.60
N GLY A 205 18.14 -15.75 8.39
CA GLY A 205 17.90 -14.32 8.19
C GLY A 205 17.07 -14.00 6.93
N GLU A 206 16.33 -14.97 6.40
CA GLU A 206 15.53 -14.80 5.18
C GLU A 206 14.25 -14.01 5.48
N ILE A 207 13.81 -13.16 4.55
CA ILE A 207 12.50 -12.51 4.64
C ILE A 207 11.51 -13.30 3.77
N ASN A 208 10.37 -13.66 4.37
CA ASN A 208 9.21 -14.22 3.69
C ASN A 208 7.97 -13.44 4.12
N GLU A 209 7.75 -12.28 3.50
CA GLU A 209 6.62 -11.44 3.80
C GLU A 209 5.34 -11.95 3.15
N ILE A 210 4.28 -11.97 3.95
CA ILE A 210 2.91 -12.05 3.47
C ILE A 210 2.29 -10.65 3.45
N LEU A 211 1.37 -10.42 2.53
CA LEU A 211 0.68 -9.14 2.37
C LEU A 211 -0.24 -8.83 3.55
N ALA A 212 -1.03 -9.81 3.96
CA ALA A 212 -1.94 -9.74 5.10
C ALA A 212 -2.40 -11.16 5.49
N ALA A 213 -2.98 -11.30 6.68
CA ALA A 213 -3.72 -12.50 7.04
C ALA A 213 -5.06 -12.20 7.71
N TYR A 214 -6.02 -13.10 7.53
CA TYR A 214 -7.39 -12.97 8.03
C TYR A 214 -7.84 -14.22 8.79
N ASP A 215 -8.35 -14.05 10.00
CA ASP A 215 -9.05 -15.11 10.72
C ASP A 215 -10.50 -14.69 10.85
N PHE A 216 -11.37 -15.32 10.06
CA PHE A 216 -12.79 -15.05 10.04
C PHE A 216 -13.54 -15.64 11.25
N GLN A 217 -12.84 -16.26 12.20
CA GLN A 217 -13.39 -16.78 13.46
C GLN A 217 -14.70 -17.56 13.21
N ASN A 218 -15.77 -17.18 13.92
CA ASN A 218 -17.12 -17.70 13.78
C ASN A 218 -18.03 -16.84 12.87
N SER A 219 -17.47 -16.14 11.88
CA SER A 219 -18.26 -15.37 10.91
C SER A 219 -19.29 -16.23 10.19
N ASP A 220 -20.45 -15.64 9.93
CA ASP A 220 -21.56 -16.23 9.19
C ASP A 220 -22.32 -15.13 8.41
N MET A 221 -23.48 -15.46 7.84
CA MET A 221 -24.29 -14.50 7.08
C MET A 221 -24.91 -13.37 7.92
N LYS A 222 -24.83 -13.44 9.26
CA LYS A 222 -25.41 -12.48 10.22
C LYS A 222 -24.36 -11.76 11.05
N HIS A 223 -23.22 -12.39 11.30
CA HIS A 223 -22.15 -11.86 12.14
C HIS A 223 -20.82 -11.88 11.39
N PHE A 224 -20.13 -10.76 11.38
CA PHE A 224 -18.80 -10.63 10.80
C PHE A 224 -17.77 -10.37 11.89
N ASN A 225 -16.96 -11.39 12.19
CA ASN A 225 -15.89 -11.36 13.19
C ASN A 225 -14.56 -11.67 12.49
N VAL A 226 -13.61 -10.75 12.58
CA VAL A 226 -12.33 -10.91 11.87
C VAL A 226 -11.16 -10.44 12.74
N ASN A 227 -10.10 -11.25 12.81
CA ASN A 227 -8.76 -10.77 13.18
C ASN A 227 -7.96 -10.52 11.90
N VAL A 228 -7.19 -9.44 11.90
CA VAL A 228 -6.33 -9.07 10.78
C VAL A 228 -4.90 -8.96 11.27
N TRP A 229 -3.98 -9.64 10.58
CA TRP A 229 -2.55 -9.44 10.74
C TRP A 229 -2.05 -8.56 9.60
N TYR A 230 -1.23 -7.57 9.96
CA TYR A 230 -0.53 -6.69 9.04
C TYR A 230 0.93 -6.59 9.49
N ASN A 231 1.81 -6.24 8.54
CA ASN A 231 3.21 -6.08 8.85
C ASN A 231 3.48 -4.68 9.43
N SER A 232 3.81 -4.61 10.72
CA SER A 232 4.16 -3.37 11.41
C SER A 232 5.66 -3.05 11.37
N SER A 233 6.53 -3.92 10.82
CA SER A 233 7.98 -3.65 10.74
C SER A 233 8.31 -2.43 9.88
N TYR A 234 7.37 -2.02 9.01
CA TYR A 234 7.46 -0.83 8.17
C TYR A 234 7.34 0.51 8.92
N THR A 235 7.01 0.49 10.22
CA THR A 235 6.89 1.74 11.00
C THR A 235 8.23 2.28 11.52
N GLU A 236 9.34 1.55 11.28
CA GLU A 236 10.71 1.93 11.68
C GLU A 236 10.83 2.42 13.13
N ASP A 237 10.17 1.72 14.08
CA ASP A 237 10.21 2.10 15.49
C ASP A 237 11.57 1.75 16.12
N ASP A 238 12.46 2.75 16.20
CA ASP A 238 13.76 2.68 16.88
C ASP A 238 13.69 3.12 18.36
N GLY A 239 12.49 3.46 18.85
CA GLY A 239 12.24 3.97 20.20
C GLY A 239 12.79 5.38 20.49
N ARG A 240 13.33 6.09 19.49
CA ARG A 240 13.96 7.42 19.62
C ARG A 240 13.39 8.45 18.67
N SER A 241 12.87 8.01 17.53
CA SER A 241 12.35 8.82 16.44
C SER A 241 10.83 8.78 16.39
N ALA A 242 10.22 9.71 15.64
CA ALA A 242 8.78 9.64 15.37
C ALA A 242 8.49 8.41 14.51
N ILE A 243 7.48 7.62 14.93
CA ILE A 243 7.10 6.36 14.28
C ILE A 243 6.35 6.66 12.98
N SER A 244 6.71 5.97 11.89
CA SER A 244 6.01 6.07 10.62
C SER A 244 4.60 5.46 10.71
N LEU A 245 3.68 5.95 9.89
CA LEU A 245 2.31 5.42 9.87
C LEU A 245 2.25 3.96 9.38
N SER A 246 1.08 3.31 9.47
CA SER A 246 0.86 1.95 8.94
C SER A 246 -0.35 1.92 8.01
N ARG A 247 -0.27 1.09 6.95
CA ARG A 247 -1.34 0.90 5.96
C ARG A 247 -2.33 -0.20 6.38
N VAL A 248 -3.01 0.00 7.51
CA VAL A 248 -3.99 -0.96 8.06
C VAL A 248 -5.40 -0.87 7.44
N PRO A 249 -5.97 0.32 7.17
CA PRO A 249 -7.38 0.43 6.78
C PRO A 249 -7.77 -0.36 5.53
N ARG A 250 -6.87 -0.48 4.55
CA ARG A 250 -7.18 -1.21 3.31
C ARG A 250 -7.40 -2.69 3.58
N SER A 251 -6.60 -3.31 4.46
CA SER A 251 -6.73 -4.72 4.83
C SER A 251 -8.08 -5.02 5.46
N LEU A 252 -8.62 -4.12 6.28
CA LEU A 252 -9.93 -4.31 6.92
C LEU A 252 -11.10 -4.24 5.93
N ASN A 253 -10.99 -3.38 4.91
CA ASN A 253 -12.07 -3.08 3.95
C ASN A 253 -12.12 -4.05 2.75
N LEU A 254 -11.30 -5.11 2.73
CA LEU A 254 -11.30 -6.08 1.62
C LEU A 254 -12.44 -7.09 1.68
N VAL A 255 -13.08 -7.21 2.83
CA VAL A 255 -14.15 -8.18 3.06
C VAL A 255 -15.49 -7.50 2.83
N VAL A 256 -15.86 -7.32 1.57
CA VAL A 256 -17.20 -6.86 1.20
C VAL A 256 -17.83 -7.95 0.32
N ALA A 257 -18.95 -8.48 0.79
CA ALA A 257 -19.77 -9.47 0.09
C ALA A 257 -20.88 -8.78 -0.69
#